data_AF-A0A318Q5Z1-F1
#
_entry.id   AF-A0A318Q5Z1-F1
#
_cell.length_a   1.000
_cell.length_b   1.000
_cell.length_c   1.000
_cell.angle_alpha   90.00
_cell.angle_beta   90.00
_cell.angle_gamma   90.00
#
_symmetry.space_group_name_H-M   'P 1'
#
loop_
_entity.id
_entity.type
_entity.pdbx_description
1 polymer ?
#
loop_
_entity_poly.entity_id
_entity_poly.type
_entity_poly.pdbx_seq_one_letter_code
_entity_poly.pdbx_strand_id
1 'polypeptide(L)'
;MVYFGYDWLGRAFATENPEKGDHILLFELETGDVFQIEGDIISFHNNELVRYGDVTLAEGFFTEWQAATGLSLKYNECVSYKIPPFLSGKDEIDNLYVEDIDVSWNILGQILNKIRG
;
A
#
# COMPACT_ATOMS: atom_id res chain seq x y z
N MET A 1 -18.17 1.52 1.27
CA MET A 1 -16.82 1.28 0.72
C MET A 1 -16.47 -0.19 0.91
N VAL A 2 -15.92 -0.81 -0.14
CA VAL A 2 -15.49 -2.21 -0.18
C VAL A 2 -14.00 -2.23 -0.44
N TYR A 3 -13.23 -2.79 0.50
CA TYR A 3 -11.81 -3.08 0.30
C TYR A 3 -11.68 -4.39 -0.46
N PHE A 4 -10.84 -4.41 -1.49
CA PHE A 4 -10.74 -5.57 -2.39
C PHE A 4 -9.31 -6.09 -2.57
N GLY A 5 -8.31 -5.39 -2.05
CA GLY A 5 -6.92 -5.83 -2.08
C GLY A 5 -5.99 -4.87 -1.39
N TYR A 6 -4.73 -5.27 -1.28
CA TYR A 6 -3.61 -4.43 -0.87
C TYR A 6 -2.37 -4.82 -1.66
N ASP A 7 -1.41 -3.91 -1.70
CA ASP A 7 -0.12 -4.19 -2.31
C ASP A 7 0.93 -4.63 -1.28
N TRP A 8 2.17 -4.84 -1.75
CA TRP A 8 3.27 -5.34 -0.94
C TRP A 8 3.71 -4.37 0.18
N LEU A 9 3.41 -3.07 0.09
CA LEU A 9 3.65 -2.09 1.15
C LEU A 9 2.47 -2.00 2.14
N GLY A 10 1.45 -2.85 1.95
CA GLY A 10 0.26 -2.85 2.77
C GLY A 10 -0.71 -1.72 2.46
N ARG A 11 -0.55 -1.01 1.33
CA ARG A 11 -1.47 0.04 0.92
C ARG A 11 -2.76 -0.60 0.42
N ALA A 12 -3.91 -0.13 0.90
CA ALA A 12 -5.17 -0.80 0.66
C ALA A 12 -5.95 -0.16 -0.50
N PHE A 13 -6.52 -0.98 -1.37
CA PHE A 13 -7.40 -0.56 -2.44
C PHE A 13 -8.86 -0.76 -2.06
N ALA A 14 -9.68 0.25 -2.32
CA ALA A 14 -11.11 0.20 -2.07
C ALA A 14 -11.92 0.88 -3.18
N THR A 15 -13.21 0.59 -3.24
CA THR A 15 -14.16 1.32 -4.07
C THR A 15 -15.47 1.54 -3.31
N GLU A 16 -16.16 2.64 -3.56
CA GLU A 16 -17.46 2.91 -2.96
C GLU A 16 -18.57 2.08 -3.61
N ASN A 17 -18.44 1.82 -4.92
CA ASN A 17 -19.43 1.09 -5.71
C ASN A 17 -18.76 0.16 -6.73
N PRO A 18 -18.57 -1.13 -6.40
CA PRO A 18 -17.91 -2.08 -7.31
C PRO A 18 -18.62 -2.28 -8.66
N GLU A 19 -19.94 -2.05 -8.73
CA GLU A 19 -20.75 -2.31 -9.92
C GLU A 19 -20.90 -1.09 -10.85
N LYS A 20 -20.68 0.12 -10.34
CA LYS A 20 -20.81 1.38 -11.09
C LYS A 20 -19.58 2.28 -11.02
N GLY A 21 -18.49 1.77 -10.43
CA GLY A 21 -17.37 2.56 -9.94
C GLY A 21 -16.78 3.49 -10.99
N ASP A 22 -16.55 4.73 -10.59
CA ASP A 22 -15.86 5.77 -11.35
C ASP A 22 -14.40 5.93 -10.88
N HIS A 23 -14.07 5.46 -9.68
CA HIS A 23 -12.72 5.49 -9.14
C HIS A 23 -12.42 4.34 -8.16
N ILE A 24 -11.12 4.08 -8.03
CA ILE A 24 -10.50 3.27 -6.97
C ILE A 24 -9.82 4.22 -5.97
N LEU A 25 -9.96 3.92 -4.70
CA LEU A 25 -9.28 4.60 -3.61
C LEU A 25 -8.05 3.79 -3.20
N LEU A 26 -6.89 4.43 -3.13
CA LEU A 26 -5.67 3.89 -2.55
C LEU A 26 -5.42 4.57 -1.21
N PHE A 27 -5.46 3.79 -0.14
CA PHE A 27 -5.15 4.26 1.20
C PHE A 27 -3.69 4.02 1.51
N GLU A 28 -2.95 5.11 1.73
CA GLU A 28 -1.54 5.11 2.09
C GLU A 28 -1.39 5.21 3.61
N LEU A 29 -1.01 4.11 4.24
CA LEU A 29 -0.92 4.02 5.70
C LEU A 29 0.29 4.78 6.25
N GLU A 30 1.32 4.98 5.43
CA GLU A 30 2.60 5.58 5.85
C GLU A 30 2.59 7.12 5.73
N THR A 31 1.54 7.71 5.15
CA THR A 31 1.28 9.15 5.19
C THR A 31 -0.08 9.48 5.79
N GLY A 32 -1.02 8.53 5.74
CA GLY A 32 -2.43 8.69 6.08
C GLY A 32 -3.24 9.39 4.98
N ASP A 33 -2.72 9.42 3.75
CA ASP A 33 -3.40 10.02 2.60
C ASP A 33 -4.29 9.00 1.88
N VAL A 34 -5.24 9.53 1.11
CA VAL A 34 -6.10 8.72 0.23
C VAL A 34 -5.99 9.30 -1.17
N PHE A 35 -5.59 8.46 -2.12
CA PHE A 35 -5.47 8.81 -3.53
C PHE A 35 -6.65 8.25 -4.32
N GLN A 36 -7.09 9.00 -5.32
CA GLN A 36 -8.10 8.54 -6.27
C GLN A 36 -7.42 8.13 -7.58
N ILE A 37 -7.74 6.93 -8.04
CA ILE A 37 -7.32 6.38 -9.32
C ILE A 37 -8.56 6.28 -10.18
N GLU A 38 -8.55 6.92 -11.35
CA GLU A 38 -9.70 6.94 -12.24
C GLU A 38 -10.00 5.54 -12.81
N GLY A 39 -11.29 5.22 -12.90
CA GLY A 39 -11.79 3.99 -13.50
C GLY A 39 -12.40 2.99 -12.52
N ASP A 40 -12.97 1.94 -13.09
CA ASP A 40 -13.55 0.82 -12.36
C ASP A 40 -12.51 -0.27 -12.03
N ILE A 41 -12.94 -1.29 -11.29
CA ILE A 41 -12.05 -2.39 -10.88
C ILE A 41 -11.45 -3.17 -12.06
N ILE A 42 -12.15 -3.20 -13.21
CA ILE A 42 -11.72 -3.95 -14.40
C ILE A 42 -10.59 -3.18 -15.10
N SER A 43 -10.78 -1.88 -15.31
CA SER A 43 -9.80 -0.97 -15.88
C SER A 43 -8.58 -0.83 -14.97
N PHE A 44 -8.78 -0.78 -13.65
CA PHE A 44 -7.71 -0.82 -12.66
C PHE A 44 -6.84 -2.08 -12.83
N HIS A 45 -7.45 -3.27 -12.79
CA HIS A 45 -6.70 -4.52 -12.91
C HIS A 45 -6.01 -4.69 -14.28
N ASN A 46 -6.73 -4.42 -15.37
CA ASN A 46 -6.26 -4.76 -16.72
C ASN A 46 -5.39 -3.68 -17.36
N ASN A 47 -5.52 -2.42 -16.92
CA ASN A 47 -4.77 -1.30 -17.49
C ASN A 47 -3.85 -0.66 -16.44
N GLU A 48 -4.40 -0.23 -15.31
CA GLU A 48 -3.63 0.55 -14.32
C GLU A 48 -2.45 -0.26 -13.78
N LEU A 49 -2.72 -1.42 -13.20
CA LEU A 49 -1.70 -2.29 -12.61
C LEU A 49 -0.66 -2.77 -13.64
N VAL A 50 -1.07 -2.91 -14.91
CA VAL A 50 -0.21 -3.45 -15.98
C VAL A 50 0.67 -2.35 -16.60
N ARG A 51 0.14 -1.15 -16.79
CA ARG A 51 0.82 -0.06 -17.50
C ARG A 51 1.54 0.90 -16.57
N TYR A 52 1.09 1.00 -15.33
CA TYR A 52 1.56 1.97 -14.34
C TYR A 52 1.98 1.30 -13.03
N GLY A 53 2.47 0.06 -13.10
CA GLY A 53 2.90 -0.74 -11.94
C GLY A 53 3.86 0.00 -10.99
N ASP A 54 4.80 0.80 -11.51
CA ASP A 54 5.66 1.64 -10.65
C ASP A 54 4.88 2.69 -9.86
N VAL A 55 3.89 3.34 -10.48
CA VAL A 55 3.10 4.39 -9.82
C VAL A 55 2.12 3.78 -8.83
N THR A 56 1.44 2.70 -9.23
CA THR A 56 0.34 2.12 -8.46
C THR A 56 0.81 1.11 -7.43
N LEU A 57 1.85 0.34 -7.74
CA LEU A 57 2.36 -0.76 -6.91
C LEU A 57 3.79 -0.55 -6.42
N ALA A 58 4.49 0.53 -6.80
CA ALA A 58 5.91 0.70 -6.50
C ALA A 58 6.76 -0.50 -6.97
N GLU A 59 6.47 -1.02 -8.16
CA GLU A 59 7.05 -2.26 -8.71
C GLU A 59 8.59 -2.27 -8.76
N GLY A 60 9.21 -1.15 -9.15
CA GLY A 60 10.65 -0.98 -9.13
C GLY A 60 11.23 -1.12 -7.72
N PHE A 61 10.60 -0.48 -6.73
CA PHE A 61 11.05 -0.57 -5.33
C PHE A 61 10.84 -1.97 -4.74
N PHE A 62 9.75 -2.65 -5.11
CA PHE A 62 9.54 -4.05 -4.78
C PHE A 62 10.67 -4.93 -5.32
N THR A 63 11.04 -4.72 -6.59
CA THR A 63 12.11 -5.48 -7.26
C THR A 63 13.45 -5.27 -6.55
N GLU A 64 13.77 -4.03 -6.19
CA GLU A 64 14.99 -3.71 -5.44
C GLU A 64 14.99 -4.36 -4.05
N TRP A 65 13.86 -4.28 -3.32
CA TRP A 65 13.69 -4.90 -2.02
C TRP A 65 13.84 -6.43 -2.08
N GLN A 66 13.21 -7.09 -3.06
CA GLN A 66 13.34 -8.53 -3.25
C GLN A 66 14.78 -8.94 -3.59
N ALA A 67 15.45 -8.19 -4.45
CA ALA A 67 16.84 -8.45 -4.83
C ALA A 67 17.80 -8.28 -3.64
N ALA A 68 17.58 -7.28 -2.79
CA ALA A 68 18.42 -7.00 -1.63
C ALA A 68 18.21 -7.99 -0.47
N THR A 69 16.99 -8.47 -0.27
CA THR A 69 16.63 -9.29 0.90
C THR A 69 16.53 -10.79 0.60
N GLY A 70 16.25 -11.16 -0.66
CA GLY A 70 15.93 -12.53 -1.04
C GLY A 70 14.63 -13.07 -0.43
N LEU A 71 13.78 -12.19 0.11
CA LEU A 71 12.52 -12.56 0.76
C LEU A 71 11.35 -12.59 -0.22
N SER A 72 10.33 -13.36 0.16
CA SER A 72 9.02 -13.43 -0.51
C SER A 72 7.92 -13.25 0.53
N LEU A 73 6.87 -12.52 0.19
CA LEU A 73 5.72 -12.31 1.07
C LEU A 73 4.72 -13.46 0.96
N LYS A 74 4.16 -13.87 2.10
CA LYS A 74 2.89 -14.62 2.12
C LYS A 74 1.73 -13.69 1.85
N TYR A 75 0.56 -14.28 1.58
CA TYR A 75 -0.66 -13.52 1.33
C TYR A 75 -0.93 -12.49 2.44
N ASN A 76 -0.90 -12.89 3.71
CA ASN A 76 -1.18 -12.03 4.86
C ASN A 76 0.02 -11.19 5.34
N GLU A 77 1.08 -11.07 4.54
CA GLU A 77 2.27 -10.31 4.90
C GLU A 77 2.40 -9.09 4.00
N CYS A 78 2.94 -8.01 4.55
CA CYS A 78 3.38 -6.84 3.80
C CYS A 78 4.75 -6.38 4.29
N VAL A 79 5.30 -5.39 3.63
CA VAL A 79 6.50 -4.67 4.03
C VAL A 79 6.07 -3.33 4.62
N SER A 80 6.59 -3.00 5.79
CA SER A 80 6.36 -1.72 6.47
C SER A 80 7.69 -1.08 6.86
N TYR A 81 7.66 0.20 7.19
CA TYR A 81 8.84 0.92 7.65
C TYR A 81 9.05 0.73 9.16
N LYS A 82 10.28 0.38 9.55
CA LYS A 82 10.72 0.32 10.97
C LYS A 82 10.52 1.67 11.64
N ILE A 83 10.82 2.74 10.90
CA ILE A 83 10.50 4.12 11.24
C ILE A 83 9.63 4.66 10.10
N PRO A 84 8.33 4.89 10.31
CA PRO A 84 7.44 5.48 9.31
C PRO A 84 7.90 6.86 8.79
N PRO A 85 7.63 7.22 7.52
CA PRO A 85 7.94 8.53 6.96
C PRO A 85 7.36 9.71 7.77
N PHE A 86 6.14 9.57 8.32
CA PHE A 86 5.55 10.59 9.19
C PHE A 86 6.28 10.76 10.53
N LEU A 87 7.20 9.86 10.87
CA LEU A 87 8.14 9.98 12.00
C LEU A 87 9.57 10.33 11.53
N SER A 88 9.72 10.92 10.34
CA SER A 88 11.01 11.24 9.70
C SER A 88 11.87 10.01 9.39
N GLY A 89 11.24 8.86 9.21
CA GLY A 89 11.87 7.69 8.62
C GLY A 89 12.22 7.90 7.15
N LYS A 90 13.15 7.08 6.66
CA LYS A 90 13.61 7.18 5.27
C LYS A 90 12.96 6.13 4.38
N ASP A 91 12.74 6.51 3.13
CA ASP A 91 12.35 5.63 2.05
C ASP A 91 13.57 4.87 1.51
N GLU A 92 14.05 3.90 2.28
CA GLU A 92 15.26 3.11 1.99
C GLU A 92 15.04 1.65 2.43
N ILE A 93 15.58 0.67 1.69
CA ILE A 93 15.41 -0.77 1.95
C ILE A 93 15.80 -1.16 3.39
N ASP A 94 16.85 -0.55 3.94
CA ASP A 94 17.32 -0.83 5.30
C ASP A 94 16.29 -0.43 6.38
N ASN A 95 15.35 0.45 6.05
CA ASN A 95 14.25 0.85 6.91
C ASN A 95 13.02 -0.07 6.75
N LEU A 96 13.05 -1.08 5.89
CA LEU A 96 11.94 -1.98 5.64
C LEU A 96 12.03 -3.27 6.46
N TYR A 97 10.88 -3.83 6.82
CA TYR A 97 10.74 -5.16 7.42
C TYR A 97 9.42 -5.81 7.02
N VAL A 98 9.39 -7.15 7.05
CA VAL A 98 8.17 -7.93 6.80
C VAL A 98 7.33 -8.00 8.07
N GLU A 99 6.02 -7.79 7.95
CA GLU A 99 5.05 -7.84 9.05
C GLU A 99 3.72 -8.42 8.56
N ASP A 100 2.88 -8.85 9.50
CA ASP A 100 1.48 -9.18 9.21
C ASP A 100 0.67 -7.93 8.84
N ILE A 101 -0.14 -8.02 7.77
CA ILE A 101 -0.90 -6.88 7.25
C ILE A 101 -1.89 -6.30 8.27
N ASP A 102 -2.56 -7.15 9.06
CA ASP A 102 -3.52 -6.69 10.05
C ASP A 102 -2.81 -5.97 11.20
N VAL A 103 -1.61 -6.44 11.57
CA VAL A 103 -0.76 -5.79 12.57
C VAL A 103 -0.29 -4.41 12.09
N SER A 104 0.18 -4.32 10.84
CA SER A 104 0.63 -3.07 10.22
C SER A 104 -0.47 -2.00 10.26
N TRP A 105 -1.66 -2.32 9.73
CA TRP A 105 -2.83 -1.44 9.74
C TRP A 105 -3.27 -1.02 11.14
N ASN A 106 -3.28 -1.97 12.07
CA ASN A 106 -3.76 -1.71 13.43
C ASN A 106 -2.81 -0.79 14.20
N ILE A 107 -1.50 -1.00 14.10
CA ILE A 107 -0.49 -0.22 14.83
C ILE A 107 -0.32 1.16 14.20
N LEU A 108 -0.06 1.24 12.90
CA LEU A 108 0.18 2.51 12.23
C LEU A 108 -1.06 3.39 12.22
N GLY A 109 -2.25 2.81 12.05
CA GLY A 109 -3.51 3.56 12.15
C GLY A 109 -3.71 4.20 13.54
N GLN A 110 -3.37 3.50 14.62
CA GLN A 110 -3.41 4.06 15.98
C GLN A 110 -2.38 5.18 16.18
N ILE A 111 -1.16 5.02 15.63
CA ILE A 111 -0.11 6.03 15.73
C ILE A 111 -0.50 7.29 14.94
N LEU A 112 -0.93 7.14 13.69
CA LEU A 112 -1.41 8.25 12.86
C LEU A 112 -2.53 9.03 13.53
N ASN A 113 -3.54 8.34 14.08
CA ASN A 113 -4.64 8.99 14.79
C ASN A 113 -4.16 9.80 16.00
N LYS A 114 -3.13 9.33 16.72
CA LYS A 114 -2.54 10.08 17.84
C LYS A 114 -1.74 11.30 17.38
N ILE A 115 -1.09 11.24 16.22
CA ILE A 115 -0.30 12.36 15.69
C ILE A 115 -1.21 13.44 15.11
N ARG A 116 -2.33 13.04 14.48
CA ARG A 116 -3.24 13.95 13.77
C ARG A 116 -4.25 14.68 14.66
N GLY A 117 -4.48 14.23 15.90
CA GLY A 117 -5.16 14.97 16.98
C GLY A 117 -6.52 15.57 16.64
#